data_AF-A0A0Q0I460-F1
#
_entry.id   AF-A0A0Q0I460-F1
#
_cell.length_a   1.000
_cell.length_b   1.000
_cell.length_c   1.000
_cell.angle_alpha   90.00
_cell.angle_beta   90.00
_cell.angle_gamma   90.00
#
_symmetry.space_group_name_H-M   'P 1'
#
loop_
_entity.id
_entity.type
_entity.pdbx_description
1 polymer ?
#
loop_
_entity_poly.entity_id
_entity_poly.type
_entity_poly.pdbx_seq_one_letter_code
_entity_poly.pdbx_strand_id
1 'polypeptide(L)'
;MYMKLVENSKFVLLMTVGSFALVALMLFLGYVDDPRFADNELTNDEMYWWERILLIQGVVCAITLWACSSFHCFKFNSKLLAIIIFVVWPLAYLYSWVIAIMSSMQTQANKSSSCQL
;
A
#
# COMPACT_ATOMS: atom_id res chain seq x y z
N MET A 1 19.77 -9.56 16.55
CA MET A 1 19.83 -8.10 16.32
C MET A 1 18.48 -7.50 15.90
N TYR A 2 17.70 -8.15 15.02
CA TYR A 2 16.34 -7.72 14.63
C TYR A 2 15.30 -7.64 15.78
N MET A 3 15.40 -8.51 16.80
CA MET A 3 14.44 -8.55 17.93
C MET A 3 14.33 -7.24 18.73
N LYS A 4 15.42 -6.45 18.86
CA LYS A 4 15.41 -5.20 19.62
C LYS A 4 14.75 -4.03 18.88
N LEU A 5 14.64 -4.14 17.55
CA LEU A 5 14.10 -3.07 16.71
C LEU A 5 12.56 -3.08 16.70
N VAL A 6 11.96 -4.27 16.79
CA VAL A 6 10.49 -4.46 16.81
C VAL A 6 9.88 -4.14 18.19
N GLU A 7 10.59 -4.44 19.28
CA GLU A 7 10.15 -4.05 20.64
C GLU A 7 10.30 -2.55 20.91
N ASN A 8 10.97 -1.81 20.02
CA ASN A 8 11.08 -0.37 20.14
C ASN A 8 9.81 0.28 19.58
N SER A 9 8.89 0.65 20.47
CA SER A 9 7.61 1.30 20.13
C SER A 9 7.78 2.53 19.20
N LYS A 10 8.92 3.23 19.31
CA LYS A 10 9.26 4.36 18.43
C LYS A 10 9.44 3.94 16.97
N PHE A 11 10.01 2.77 16.72
CA PHE A 11 10.22 2.25 15.36
C PHE A 11 8.89 1.87 14.71
N VAL A 12 8.03 1.16 15.44
CA VAL A 12 6.69 0.78 14.95
C VAL A 12 5.83 2.03 14.69
N LEU A 13 5.92 3.03 15.58
CA LEU A 13 5.24 4.31 15.40
C LEU A 13 5.75 5.07 14.17
N LEU A 14 7.06 5.07 13.92
CA LEU A 14 7.63 5.71 12.74
C LEU A 14 7.19 5.03 11.43
N MET A 15 7.15 3.69 11.42
CA MET A 15 6.67 2.93 10.25
C MET A 15 5.18 3.14 9.98
N THR A 16 4.34 3.21 11.02
CA THR A 16 2.91 3.46 10.87
C THR A 16 2.63 4.88 10.39
N VAL A 17 3.29 5.89 10.97
CA VAL A 17 3.19 7.28 10.49
C VAL A 17 3.64 7.41 9.04
N GLY A 18 4.71 6.71 8.65
CA GLY A 18 5.17 6.66 7.25
C GLY A 18 4.13 6.08 6.30
N SER A 19 3.43 5.02 6.69
CA SER A 19 2.33 4.45 5.87
C SER A 19 1.15 5.40 5.74
N PHE A 20 0.76 6.11 6.81
CA PHE A 20 -0.32 7.10 6.75
C PHE A 20 0.04 8.32 5.89
N ALA A 21 1.29 8.77 5.94
CA ALA A 21 1.77 9.87 5.11
C ALA A 21 1.64 9.55 3.61
N LEU A 22 1.85 8.29 3.22
CA LEU A 22 1.68 7.86 1.84
C LEU A 22 0.21 7.90 1.38
N VAL A 23 -0.70 7.42 2.23
CA VAL A 23 -2.15 7.49 1.95
C VAL A 23 -2.60 8.94 1.84
N ALA A 24 -2.13 9.80 2.74
CA ALA A 24 -2.43 11.24 2.70
C ALA A 24 -1.94 11.90 1.41
N LEU A 25 -0.77 11.52 0.91
CA LEU A 25 -0.26 12.01 -0.37
C LEU A 25 -1.17 11.61 -1.54
N MET A 26 -1.58 10.35 -1.61
CA MET A 26 -2.48 9.88 -2.68
C MET A 26 -3.82 10.61 -2.66
N LEU A 27 -4.40 10.83 -1.48
CA LEU A 27 -5.63 11.60 -1.32
C LEU A 27 -5.45 13.07 -1.70
N PHE A 28 -4.30 13.66 -1.37
CA PHE A 28 -3.98 15.03 -1.73
C PHE A 28 -3.82 15.20 -3.25
N LEU A 29 -3.14 14.26 -3.92
CA LEU A 29 -3.00 14.25 -5.38
C LEU A 29 -4.36 14.14 -6.08
N GLY A 30 -5.25 13.29 -5.55
CA GLY A 30 -6.63 13.19 -6.04
C GLY A 30 -7.46 14.45 -5.76
N TYR A 31 -7.29 15.10 -4.61
CA TYR A 31 -8.01 16.34 -4.28
C TYR A 31 -7.59 17.54 -5.14
N VAL A 32 -6.31 17.60 -5.52
CA VAL A 32 -5.76 18.68 -6.37
C VAL A 32 -6.05 18.45 -7.85
N ASP A 33 -6.70 17.33 -8.22
CA ASP A 33 -6.95 16.91 -9.60
C ASP A 33 -5.67 17.01 -10.47
N ASP A 34 -4.54 16.50 -9.94
CA ASP A 34 -3.30 16.52 -10.70
C ASP A 34 -3.51 15.73 -12.01
N PRO A 35 -3.25 16.33 -13.19
CA PRO A 35 -3.49 15.67 -14.48
C PRO A 35 -2.67 14.39 -14.65
N ARG A 36 -1.59 14.21 -13.90
CA ARG A 36 -0.78 12.98 -13.89
C ARG A 36 -1.43 11.86 -13.08
N PHE A 37 -2.36 12.18 -12.19
CA PHE A 37 -3.11 11.23 -11.36
C PHE A 37 -4.57 11.07 -11.82
N ALA A 38 -4.88 11.48 -13.05
CA ALA A 38 -6.24 11.56 -13.58
C ALA A 38 -7.00 10.22 -13.57
N ASP A 39 -6.29 9.10 -13.66
CA ASP A 39 -6.88 7.76 -13.64
C ASP A 39 -6.79 7.08 -12.25
N ASN A 40 -6.48 7.83 -11.18
CA ASN A 40 -6.11 7.32 -9.84
C ASN A 40 -4.92 6.34 -9.84
N GLU A 41 -4.15 6.35 -10.91
CA GLU A 41 -2.97 5.55 -11.10
C GLU A 41 -1.84 6.52 -11.44
N LEU A 42 -0.71 6.37 -10.75
CA LEU A 42 0.49 7.18 -11.00
C LEU A 42 1.55 6.24 -11.57
N THR A 43 1.83 6.35 -12.86
CA THR A 43 2.82 5.50 -13.50
C THR A 43 4.22 5.92 -13.05
N ASN A 44 5.14 4.98 -12.88
CA ASN A 44 6.51 5.31 -12.43
C ASN A 44 7.14 6.45 -13.26
N ASP A 45 6.90 6.48 -14.56
CA ASP A 45 7.45 7.49 -15.48
C ASP A 45 6.88 8.90 -15.26
N GLU A 46 5.71 9.01 -14.64
CA GLU A 46 5.01 10.28 -14.34
C GLU A 46 5.36 10.81 -12.94
N MET A 47 5.95 9.96 -12.09
CA MET A 47 6.32 10.28 -10.71
C MET A 47 7.59 11.12 -10.62
N TYR A 48 7.54 12.15 -9.79
CA TYR A 48 8.74 12.86 -9.34
C TYR A 48 9.64 11.94 -8.48
N TRP A 49 10.93 12.27 -8.44
CA TRP A 49 11.92 11.49 -7.70
C TRP A 49 11.56 11.33 -6.20
N TRP A 50 10.98 12.35 -5.57
CA TRP A 50 10.56 12.30 -4.17
C TRP A 50 9.30 11.44 -3.95
N GLU A 51 8.38 11.42 -4.92
CA GLU A 51 7.19 10.54 -4.90
C GLU A 51 7.61 9.08 -4.97
N ARG A 52 8.60 8.76 -5.83
CA ARG A 52 9.19 7.41 -5.90
C ARG A 52 9.82 6.99 -4.58
N ILE A 53 10.56 7.89 -3.92
CA ILE A 53 11.15 7.62 -2.60
C ILE A 53 10.07 7.35 -1.55
N LEU A 54 9.00 8.14 -1.54
CA LEU A 54 7.88 7.91 -0.62
C LEU A 54 7.19 6.56 -0.91
N LEU A 55 6.99 6.20 -2.16
CA LEU A 55 6.43 4.90 -2.55
C LEU A 55 7.30 3.73 -2.08
N ILE A 56 8.61 3.79 -2.34
CA ILE A 56 9.56 2.77 -1.85
C ILE A 56 9.52 2.69 -0.32
N GLN A 57 9.54 3.84 0.36
CA GLN A 57 9.44 3.91 1.81
C GLN A 57 8.15 3.27 2.32
N GLY A 58 7.00 3.54 1.70
CA GLY A 58 5.71 2.97 2.07
C GLY A 58 5.66 1.45 1.88
N VAL A 59 6.22 0.94 0.79
CA VAL A 59 6.35 -0.51 0.55
C VAL A 59 7.22 -1.16 1.63
N VAL A 60 8.36 -0.54 1.96
CA VAL A 60 9.24 -1.02 3.04
C VAL A 60 8.54 -0.98 4.39
N CYS A 61 7.80 0.09 4.71
CA CYS A 61 6.99 0.20 5.92
C CYS A 61 5.95 -0.91 6.01
N ALA A 62 5.21 -1.17 4.93
CA ALA A 62 4.19 -2.21 4.85
C ALA A 62 4.79 -3.61 5.07
N ILE A 63 5.86 -3.96 4.35
CA ILE A 63 6.55 -5.26 4.50
C ILE A 63 7.08 -5.42 5.92
N THR A 64 7.66 -4.36 6.48
CA THR A 64 8.22 -4.40 7.84
C THR A 64 7.11 -4.59 8.87
N LEU A 65 5.98 -3.89 8.74
CA LEU A 65 4.83 -4.06 9.64
C LEU A 65 4.25 -5.47 9.55
N TRP A 66 4.16 -6.05 8.35
CA TRP A 66 3.73 -7.43 8.16
C TRP A 66 4.67 -8.46 8.75
N ALA A 67 5.98 -8.29 8.56
CA ALA A 67 6.98 -9.15 9.15
C ALA A 67 6.93 -9.06 10.69
N CYS A 68 6.81 -7.84 11.22
CA CYS A 68 6.67 -7.61 12.66
C CYS A 68 5.39 -8.22 13.23
N SER A 69 4.24 -8.02 12.58
CA SER A 69 2.96 -8.57 13.04
C SER A 69 2.97 -10.09 13.02
N SER A 70 3.48 -10.69 11.95
CA SER A 70 3.57 -12.14 11.80
C SER A 70 4.51 -12.73 12.86
N PHE A 71 5.70 -12.15 13.04
CA PHE A 71 6.66 -12.62 14.03
C PHE A 71 6.17 -12.47 15.48
N HIS A 72 5.56 -11.33 15.81
CA HIS A 72 4.97 -11.12 17.13
C HIS A 72 3.86 -12.14 17.41
N CYS A 73 3.03 -12.44 16.40
CA CYS A 73 1.99 -13.44 16.51
C CYS A 73 2.55 -14.86 16.70
N PHE A 74 3.66 -15.21 16.02
CA PHE A 74 4.36 -16.48 16.22
C PHE A 74 4.98 -16.63 17.62
N LYS A 75 5.45 -15.53 18.21
CA LYS A 75 6.16 -15.53 19.51
C LYS A 75 5.21 -15.52 20.71
N PHE A 76 4.12 -14.76 20.66
CA PHE A 76 3.25 -14.51 21.82
C PHE A 76 1.82 -15.03 21.68
N ASN A 77 1.36 -15.37 20.47
CA ASN A 77 0.01 -15.86 20.19
C ASN A 77 0.02 -17.29 19.62
N SER A 78 -1.16 -17.91 19.50
CA SER A 78 -1.31 -19.24 18.89
C SER A 78 -0.75 -19.26 17.47
N LYS A 79 0.08 -20.26 17.15
CA LYS A 79 0.73 -20.46 15.83
C LYS A 79 -0.26 -20.42 14.67
N LEU A 80 -1.52 -20.82 14.91
CA LEU A 80 -2.60 -20.77 13.94
C LEU A 80 -2.93 -19.35 13.47
N LEU A 81 -2.97 -18.38 14.39
CA LEU A 81 -3.32 -17.00 14.09
C LEU A 81 -2.20 -16.31 13.30
N ALA A 82 -0.95 -16.67 13.60
CA ALA A 82 0.21 -16.22 12.84
C ALA A 82 0.18 -16.71 11.39
N ILE A 83 -0.19 -17.97 11.15
CA ILE A 83 -0.36 -18.53 9.81
C ILE A 83 -1.50 -17.83 9.07
N ILE A 84 -2.63 -17.57 9.75
CA ILE A 84 -3.75 -16.82 9.16
C ILE A 84 -3.29 -15.43 8.72
N ILE A 85 -2.62 -14.65 9.58
CA ILE A 85 -2.11 -13.32 9.21
C ILE A 85 -1.10 -13.42 8.06
N PHE A 86 -0.20 -14.40 8.10
CA PHE A 86 0.82 -14.60 7.08
C PHE A 86 0.21 -14.88 5.69
N VAL A 87 -0.93 -15.57 5.63
CA VAL A 87 -1.62 -15.92 4.38
C VAL A 87 -2.63 -14.85 3.96
N VAL A 88 -3.40 -14.30 4.91
CA VAL A 88 -4.46 -13.33 4.64
C VAL A 88 -3.90 -12.01 4.11
N TRP A 89 -2.74 -11.56 4.61
CA TRP A 89 -2.17 -10.27 4.20
C TRP A 89 -1.72 -10.24 2.72
N PRO A 90 -0.93 -11.22 2.22
CA PRO A 90 -0.63 -11.33 0.80
C PRO A 90 -1.88 -11.53 -0.06
N LEU A 91 -2.85 -12.33 0.40
CA LEU A 91 -4.11 -12.52 -0.34
C LEU A 91 -4.91 -11.23 -0.45
N ALA A 92 -4.99 -10.43 0.63
CA ALA A 92 -5.66 -9.15 0.62
C ALA A 92 -4.97 -8.16 -0.34
N TYR A 93 -3.63 -8.18 -0.39
CA TYR A 93 -2.87 -7.39 -1.35
C TYR A 93 -3.17 -7.80 -2.79
N LEU A 94 -3.14 -9.10 -3.11
CA LEU A 94 -3.50 -9.60 -4.44
C LEU A 94 -4.95 -9.28 -4.82
N TYR A 95 -5.88 -9.42 -3.88
CA TYR A 95 -7.30 -9.10 -4.08
C TYR A 95 -7.51 -7.62 -4.38
N SER A 96 -6.82 -6.74 -3.66
CA SER A 96 -6.86 -5.29 -3.90
C SER A 96 -6.35 -4.91 -5.29
N TRP A 97 -5.29 -5.57 -5.76
CA TRP A 97 -4.76 -5.43 -7.12
C TRP A 97 -5.77 -5.88 -8.19
N VAL A 98 -6.43 -7.03 -7.98
CA VAL A 98 -7.45 -7.52 -8.91
C VAL A 98 -8.60 -6.52 -9.04
N ILE A 99 -9.09 -5.95 -7.93
CA ILE A 99 -10.14 -4.92 -7.96
C ILE A 99 -9.65 -3.67 -8.69
N ALA A 100 -8.43 -3.21 -8.41
CA ALA A 100 -7.86 -2.05 -9.07
C ALA A 100 -7.81 -2.25 -10.60
N ILE A 101 -7.32 -3.40 -11.06
CA ILE A 101 -7.28 -3.76 -12.48
C ILE A 101 -8.68 -3.84 -13.09
N MET A 102 -9.64 -4.46 -12.39
CA MET A 102 -11.02 -4.52 -12.91
C MET A 102 -11.64 -3.12 -13.01
N SER A 103 -11.36 -2.24 -12.05
CA SER A 103 -11.86 -0.86 -12.05
C SER A 103 -11.25 -0.01 -13.17
N SER A 104 -9.98 -0.20 -13.51
CA SER A 104 -9.33 0.51 -14.61
C SER A 104 -9.87 0.05 -15.98
N MET A 105 -10.12 -1.25 -16.15
CA MET A 105 -10.78 -1.77 -17.37
C MET A 105 -12.19 -1.19 -17.57
N GLN A 106 -12.95 -1.04 -16.50
CA GLN A 106 -14.32 -0.51 -16.54
C GLN A 106 -14.33 1.00 -16.85
N THR A 107 -13.33 1.74 -16.38
CA THR A 107 -13.14 3.16 -16.67
C THR A 107 -12.78 3.38 -18.15
N GLN A 108 -11.91 2.55 -18.73
CA GLN A 108 -11.60 2.62 -20.16
C GLN A 108 -12.79 2.23 -21.06
N ALA A 109 -13.60 1.25 -20.65
CA ALA A 109 -14.81 0.88 -21.37
C ALA A 109 -15.83 2.04 -21.44
N ASN A 110 -16.02 2.77 -20.33
CA ASN A 110 -16.92 3.94 -20.28
C ASN A 110 -16.40 5.16 -21.06
N LYS A 111 -15.08 5.35 -21.11
CA LYS A 111 -14.45 6.42 -21.90
C LYS A 111 -14.59 6.15 -23.41
N SER A 112 -14.46 4.89 -23.82
CA SER A 112 -14.64 4.44 -25.21
C SER A 112 -16.09 4.61 -25.71
N SER A 113 -17.09 4.29 -24.88
CA SER A 113 -18.51 4.46 -25.25
C SER A 113 -18.96 5.93 -25.31
N SER A 114 -18.36 6.82 -24.52
CA SER A 114 -18.70 8.26 -24.52
C SER A 114 -18.10 9.04 -25.70
N CYS A 115 -17.05 8.55 -26.35
CA CYS A 115 -16.46 9.16 -27.56
C CYS A 115 -17.16 8.74 -28.87
N GLN A 116 -18.20 7.90 -28.82
CA GLN A 116 -18.97 7.45 -29.99
C GLN A 116 -20.37 8.07 -30.09
N LEU A 117 -20.69 9.05 -29.25
CA LEU A 117 -21.89 9.90 -29.32
C LEU A 117 -21.50 11.34 -29.68
#